data_AF-A0A4Q6B2B4-F1
#
_entry.id   AF-A0A4Q6B2B4-F1
#
_cell.length_a   1.000
_cell.length_b   1.000
_cell.length_c   1.000
_cell.angle_alpha   90.00
_cell.angle_beta   90.00
_cell.angle_gamma   90.00
#
_symmetry.space_group_name_H-M   'P 1'
#
loop_
_entity.id
_entity.type
_entity.pdbx_description
1 polymer ?
#
loop_
_entity_poly.entity_id
_entity_poly.type
_entity_poly.pdbx_seq_one_letter_code
_entity_poly.pdbx_strand_id
1 'polypeptide(L)'
;QPFLSTTTNENLRFAESDISRDQILLRYTIVSKSGIAVSDFSPTKSEDEILFTPGSVFKVLSFSRSIEDVITDEENKTVFKADTLNIGLEEIVDI
;
A
#
# COMPACT_ATOMS: atom_id res chain seq x y z
N GLN A 1 -6.95 0.69 -17.74
CA GLN A 1 -6.18 1.27 -16.62
C GLN A 1 -6.65 0.58 -15.34
N PRO A 2 -5.74 0.21 -14.42
CA PRO A 2 -6.12 -0.49 -13.19
C PRO A 2 -6.82 0.45 -12.20
N PHE A 3 -7.58 -0.13 -11.27
CA PHE A 3 -7.95 0.53 -10.02
C PHE A 3 -6.73 0.54 -9.09
N LEU A 4 -6.61 1.56 -8.24
CA LEU A 4 -5.64 1.58 -7.16
C LEU A 4 -6.38 1.31 -5.84
N SER A 5 -5.95 0.30 -5.10
CA SER A 5 -6.46 -0.03 -3.77
C SER A 5 -5.47 0.39 -2.68
N THR A 6 -6.00 0.88 -1.56
CA THR A 6 -5.25 1.22 -0.35
C THR A 6 -6.14 0.95 0.87
N THR A 7 -5.60 1.13 2.07
CA THR A 7 -6.37 1.04 3.32
C THR A 7 -6.11 2.28 4.18
N THR A 8 -7.07 2.65 5.03
CA THR A 8 -6.82 3.62 6.12
C THR A 8 -6.22 2.97 7.37
N ASN A 9 -6.16 1.64 7.41
CA ASN A 9 -5.57 0.89 8.51
C ASN A 9 -4.04 0.75 8.31
N GLU A 10 -3.27 1.60 8.97
CA GLU A 10 -1.80 1.59 8.94
C GLU A 10 -1.17 0.31 9.51
N ASN A 11 -1.93 -0.46 10.29
CA ASN A 11 -1.50 -1.71 10.89
C ASN A 11 -1.81 -2.94 10.02
N LEU A 12 -2.52 -2.75 8.91
CA LEU A 12 -2.77 -3.83 7.97
C LEU A 12 -1.43 -4.25 7.34
N ARG A 13 -1.00 -5.47 7.64
CA ARG A 13 0.17 -6.07 7.01
C ARG A 13 -0.31 -6.89 5.82
N PHE A 14 0.25 -6.61 4.66
CA PHE A 14 0.14 -7.52 3.53
C PHE A 14 0.75 -8.86 3.94
N ALA A 15 0.17 -9.97 3.48
CA ALA A 15 0.73 -11.29 3.74
C ALA A 15 2.18 -11.32 3.21
N GLU A 16 3.13 -11.39 4.14
CA GLU A 16 4.57 -11.30 3.88
C GLU A 16 5.09 -12.49 3.02
N SER A 17 4.23 -13.50 2.79
CA SER A 17 4.46 -14.67 1.91
C SER A 17 4.53 -14.35 0.42
N ASP A 18 4.04 -13.18 -0.02
CA ASP A 18 3.86 -12.88 -1.44
C ASP A 18 5.03 -12.10 -2.07
N ILE A 19 6.04 -11.75 -1.28
CA ILE A 19 7.18 -10.93 -1.72
C ILE A 19 8.38 -11.84 -2.01
N SER A 20 8.79 -11.88 -3.28
CA SER A 20 10.03 -12.59 -3.68
C SER A 20 11.27 -11.73 -3.43
N ARG A 21 12.45 -12.37 -3.32
CA ARG A 21 13.73 -11.68 -3.03
C ARG A 21 14.14 -10.62 -4.07
N ASP A 22 13.61 -10.72 -5.29
CA ASP A 22 13.97 -9.85 -6.42
C ASP A 22 12.92 -8.75 -6.67
N GLN A 23 11.94 -8.59 -5.78
CA GLN A 23 10.89 -7.57 -5.87
C GLN A 23 11.18 -6.40 -4.92
N ILE A 24 10.73 -5.20 -5.34
CA ILE A 24 10.69 -3.99 -4.53
C ILE A 24 9.27 -3.82 -3.99
N LEU A 25 9.14 -3.64 -2.69
CA LEU A 25 7.87 -3.29 -2.07
C LEU A 25 7.57 -1.81 -2.30
N LEU A 26 6.47 -1.50 -2.97
CA LEU A 26 6.00 -0.11 -3.13
C LEU A 26 4.99 0.21 -2.04
N ARG A 27 5.34 1.13 -1.14
CA ARG A 27 4.46 1.63 -0.08
C ARG A 27 4.01 3.05 -0.41
N TYR A 28 2.71 3.25 -0.55
CA TYR A 28 2.12 4.55 -0.83
C TYR A 28 1.50 5.13 0.43
N THR A 29 1.70 6.43 0.66
CA THR A 29 0.91 7.22 1.61
C THR A 29 0.17 8.28 0.81
N ILE A 30 -1.17 8.19 0.81
CA ILE A 30 -2.01 9.01 -0.08
C ILE A 30 -2.80 10.01 0.74
N VAL A 31 -2.67 11.30 0.40
CA VAL A 31 -3.60 12.35 0.84
C VAL A 31 -4.67 12.50 -0.24
N SER A 32 -5.91 12.17 0.09
CA SER A 32 -7.03 12.11 -0.86
C SER A 32 -8.34 12.59 -0.22
N LYS A 33 -9.28 13.03 -1.07
CA LYS A 33 -10.66 13.33 -0.69
C LYS A 33 -11.72 12.55 -1.49
N SER A 34 -11.34 11.89 -2.59
CA SER A 34 -12.29 11.18 -3.47
C SER A 34 -12.16 9.65 -3.47
N GLY A 35 -11.26 9.08 -2.66
CA GLY A 35 -11.22 7.63 -2.45
C GLY A 35 -12.56 7.08 -1.96
N ILE A 36 -13.00 5.96 -2.52
CA ILE A 36 -14.27 5.31 -2.18
C ILE A 36 -14.01 4.22 -1.16
N ALA A 37 -14.56 4.36 0.05
CA ALA A 37 -14.54 3.28 1.03
C ALA A 37 -15.44 2.13 0.55
N VAL A 38 -14.88 0.93 0.49
CA VAL A 38 -15.59 -0.28 0.02
C VAL A 38 -15.73 -1.34 1.10
N SER A 39 -15.33 -1.06 2.34
CA SER A 39 -15.40 -1.98 3.48
C SER A 39 -16.80 -2.56 3.71
N ASP A 40 -17.87 -1.81 3.46
CA ASP A 40 -19.25 -2.29 3.59
C ASP A 40 -19.62 -3.37 2.56
N PHE A 41 -18.95 -3.37 1.41
CA PHE A 41 -19.15 -4.27 0.29
C PHE A 41 -18.08 -5.36 0.19
N SER A 42 -16.98 -5.20 0.93
CA SER A 42 -15.88 -6.17 0.95
C SER A 42 -16.28 -7.41 1.77
N PRO A 43 -15.95 -8.62 1.30
CA PRO A 43 -16.05 -9.83 2.13
C PRO A 43 -15.18 -9.74 3.39
N THR A 44 -14.16 -8.88 3.39
CA THR A 44 -13.22 -8.60 4.48
C THR A 44 -13.45 -7.19 5.04
N LYS A 45 -14.61 -7.00 5.69
CA LYS A 45 -15.05 -5.69 6.23
C LYS A 45 -14.05 -4.98 7.15
N SER A 46 -13.10 -5.72 7.74
CA SER A 46 -12.09 -5.23 8.68
C SER A 46 -10.86 -4.58 8.01
N GLU A 47 -10.78 -4.57 6.69
CA GLU A 47 -9.59 -4.10 5.97
C GLU A 47 -9.60 -2.59 5.69
N ASP A 48 -10.69 -1.90 6.02
CA ASP A 48 -10.86 -0.46 5.78
C ASP A 48 -10.41 -0.02 4.38
N GLU A 49 -10.77 -0.83 3.37
CA GLU A 49 -10.30 -0.68 2.00
C GLU A 49 -10.89 0.58 1.35
N ILE A 50 -10.01 1.32 0.67
CA ILE A 50 -10.32 2.47 -0.16
C ILE A 50 -9.90 2.19 -1.60
N LEU A 51 -10.81 2.40 -2.55
CA LEU A 51 -10.55 2.27 -3.98
C LEU A 51 -10.52 3.63 -4.69
N PHE A 52 -9.60 3.75 -5.62
CA PHE A 52 -9.49 4.84 -6.58
C PHE A 52 -9.80 4.35 -7.99
N THR A 53 -10.59 5.12 -8.72
CA THR A 53 -11.03 4.76 -10.06
C THR A 53 -9.90 4.88 -11.09
N PRO A 54 -10.00 4.15 -12.21
CA PRO A 54 -9.11 4.37 -13.34
C PRO A 54 -9.20 5.84 -13.80
N GLY A 55 -8.05 6.49 -13.90
CA GLY A 55 -7.97 7.91 -14.29
C GLY A 55 -7.74 8.88 -13.12
N SER A 56 -7.81 8.42 -11.86
CA SER A 56 -7.33 9.22 -10.72
C SER A 56 -5.87 9.65 -10.94
N VAL A 57 -5.61 10.94 -10.76
CA VAL A 57 -4.28 11.52 -10.96
C VAL A 57 -3.69 11.87 -9.61
N PHE A 58 -2.43 11.48 -9.40
CA PHE A 58 -1.70 11.75 -8.16
C PHE A 58 -0.42 12.52 -8.46
N LYS A 59 -0.16 13.54 -7.64
CA LYS A 59 1.13 14.21 -7.57
C LYS A 59 2.02 13.46 -6.58
N VAL A 60 3.24 13.15 -7.00
CA VAL A 60 4.27 12.63 -6.08
C VAL A 60 4.81 13.77 -5.23
N LEU A 61 4.66 13.65 -3.91
CA LEU A 61 5.14 14.62 -2.93
C LEU A 61 6.52 14.27 -2.38
N SER A 62 6.77 12.98 -2.15
CA SER A 62 8.02 12.50 -1.54
C SER A 62 8.36 11.11 -2.03
N PHE A 63 9.65 10.78 -1.95
CA PHE A 63 10.20 9.49 -2.37
C PHE A 63 11.37 9.13 -1.45
N SER A 64 11.31 7.99 -0.78
CA SER A 64 12.40 7.48 0.04
C SER A 64 12.52 5.97 -0.03
N ARG A 65 13.76 5.47 -0.12
CA ARG A 65 14.06 4.04 -0.14
C ARG A 65 14.52 3.59 1.25
N SER A 66 13.95 2.49 1.74
CA SER A 66 14.32 1.83 2.99
C SER A 66 14.59 0.35 2.74
N ILE A 67 15.37 -0.29 3.62
CA ILE A 67 15.51 -1.75 3.65
C ILE A 67 14.86 -2.20 4.95
N GLU A 68 13.77 -2.96 4.85
CA GLU A 68 12.96 -3.40 5.99
C GLU A 68 13.09 -4.92 6.19
N ASP A 69 13.13 -5.35 7.45
CA ASP A 69 13.09 -6.78 7.80
C ASP A 69 11.65 -7.28 7.60
N VAL A 70 11.41 -8.10 6.58
CA VAL A 70 10.04 -8.42 6.10
C VAL A 70 9.60 -9.85 6.37
N ILE A 71 10.49 -10.76 6.77
CA ILE A 71 10.08 -12.15 7.02
C ILE A 71 10.54 -12.60 8.39
N THR A 72 9.60 -12.84 9.30
CA THR A 72 9.81 -13.68 10.48
C THR A 72 9.37 -15.11 10.17
N ASP A 73 10.27 -16.09 10.29
CA ASP A 73 9.88 -17.51 10.20
C ASP A 73 8.98 -17.93 11.38
N GLU A 74 8.54 -19.19 11.42
CA GLU A 74 7.77 -19.75 12.55
C GLU A 74 8.48 -19.57 13.92
N GLU A 75 9.79 -19.33 13.91
CA GLU A 75 10.64 -19.06 15.09
C GLU A 75 10.91 -17.57 15.31
N ASN A 76 10.22 -16.69 14.58
CA ASN A 76 10.36 -15.24 14.66
C ASN A 76 11.78 -14.73 14.33
N LYS A 77 12.50 -15.40 13.41
CA LYS A 77 13.81 -14.97 12.89
C LYS A 77 13.68 -14.31 11.53
N THR A 78 14.46 -13.26 11.30
CA THR A 78 14.50 -12.54 10.03
C THR A 78 15.10 -13.41 8.90
N VAL A 79 14.29 -13.78 7.91
CA VAL A 79 14.71 -14.63 6.76
C VAL A 79 15.12 -13.80 5.53
N PHE A 80 14.59 -12.59 5.39
CA PHE A 80 14.85 -11.70 4.25
C PHE A 80 14.58 -10.24 4.61
N LYS A 81 15.34 -9.33 3.98
CA LYS A 81 15.11 -7.89 4.03
C LYS A 81 14.56 -7.41 2.69
N ALA A 82 13.36 -6.85 2.67
CA ALA A 82 12.81 -6.28 1.45
C ALA A 82 13.41 -4.90 1.20
N ASP A 83 13.66 -4.63 -0.08
CA ASP A 83 13.91 -3.28 -0.55
C ASP A 83 12.56 -2.59 -0.71
N THR A 84 12.31 -1.57 0.11
CA THR A 84 11.04 -0.86 0.17
C THR A 84 11.21 0.55 -0.37
N LEU A 85 10.28 0.94 -1.22
CA LEU A 85 10.18 2.28 -1.74
C LEU A 85 8.90 2.94 -1.22
N ASN A 86 9.08 3.96 -0.40
CA ASN A 86 8.02 4.76 0.20
C ASN A 86 7.75 5.99 -0.65
N ILE A 87 6.49 6.18 -1.02
CA ILE A 87 6.05 7.23 -1.93
C ILE A 87 4.89 7.99 -1.29
N GLY A 88 5.09 9.29 -1.04
CA GLY A 88 4.02 10.18 -0.64
C GLY A 88 3.28 10.70 -1.87
N LEU A 89 1.96 10.59 -1.88
CA LEU A 89 1.07 10.99 -2.97
C LEU A 89 0.01 11.98 -2.49
N GLU A 90 -0.35 12.93 -3.34
CA GLU A 90 -1.50 13.81 -3.18
C GLU A 90 -2.40 13.68 -4.40
N GLU A 91 -3.68 13.40 -4.19
CA GLU A 91 -4.67 13.31 -5.26
C GLU A 91 -4.95 14.70 -5.87
N ILE A 92 -4.95 14.78 -7.20
CA ILE A 92 -5.34 15.97 -7.95
C ILE A 92 -6.81 15.83 -8.32
N VAL A 93 -7.66 16.65 -7.71
CA VAL A 93 -9.13 16.56 -7.86
C VAL A 93 -9.68 17.56 -8.90
N ASP A 94 -8.86 18.48 -9.43
CA ASP A 94 -9.27 19.48 -10.42
C ASP A 94 -8.68 19.19 -11.82
N ILE A 95 -9.58 19.05 -12.81
CA ILE A 95 -9.36 19.42 -14.22
C ILE A 95 -10.60 20.13 -14.75
#